data_AF-A0A4U8WHY0-F1
#
_entry.id   AF-A0A4U8WHY0-F1
#
_cell.length_a   1.000
_cell.length_b   1.000
_cell.length_c   1.000
_cell.angle_alpha   90.00
_cell.angle_beta   90.00
_cell.angle_gamma   90.00
#
_symmetry.space_group_name_H-M   'P 1'
#
loop_
_entity.id
_entity.type
_entity.pdbx_description
1 polymer ?
#
loop_
_entity_poly.entity_id
_entity_poly.type
_entity_poly.pdbx_seq_one_letter_code
_entity_poly.pdbx_strand_id
1 'polypeptide(L)'
;MKKPQKFTDVMLQGSFRSFRHQHIFKMEGENTIMIDVLEFESPFGIIGKIFNFIFLKNYMKIFLSERNQLIKSISEMNSKSNSGNINY
;
A
#
# COMPACT_ATOMS: atom_id res chain seq x y z
N MET A 1 -24.71 -0.06 -1.68
CA MET A 1 -23.68 0.98 -1.42
C MET A 1 -22.53 0.79 -2.39
N LYS A 2 -22.04 1.85 -3.04
CA LYS A 2 -20.87 1.81 -3.92
C LYS A 2 -19.61 1.66 -3.05
N LYS A 3 -18.75 0.67 -3.32
CA LYS A 3 -17.49 0.51 -2.60
C LYS A 3 -16.55 1.70 -2.90
N PRO A 4 -15.78 2.19 -1.92
CA PRO A 4 -14.86 3.31 -2.14
C PRO A 4 -13.76 2.91 -3.11
N GLN A 5 -13.51 3.72 -4.13
CA GLN A 5 -12.41 3.53 -5.09
C GLN A 5 -11.08 4.08 -4.55
N LYS A 6 -11.11 4.74 -3.40
CA LYS A 6 -9.95 5.31 -2.74
C LYS A 6 -10.19 5.39 -1.24
N PHE A 7 -9.15 5.11 -0.46
CA PHE A 7 -9.08 5.52 0.93
C PHE A 7 -7.68 6.07 1.26
N THR A 8 -7.55 6.77 2.38
CA THR A 8 -6.29 7.40 2.76
C THR A 8 -6.12 7.35 4.26
N ASP A 9 -4.98 6.82 4.68
CA ASP A 9 -4.60 6.72 6.07
C ASP A 9 -3.53 7.77 6.38
N VAL A 10 -3.72 8.50 7.47
CA VAL A 10 -2.81 9.56 7.93
C VAL A 10 -2.33 9.23 9.34
N MET A 11 -1.04 9.47 9.60
CA MET A 11 -0.48 9.30 10.94
C MET A 11 -0.66 10.62 11.70
N LEU A 12 -1.44 10.60 12.78
CA LEU A 12 -1.64 11.78 13.63
C LEU A 12 -0.50 11.97 14.63
N GLN A 13 0.03 10.88 15.18
CA GLN A 13 1.19 10.86 16.06
C GLN A 13 2.00 9.59 15.78
N GLY A 14 3.33 9.71 15.72
CA GLY A 14 4.21 8.56 15.50
C GLY A 14 5.62 8.95 15.12
N SER A 15 6.35 7.98 14.58
CA SER A 15 7.79 8.10 14.28
C SER A 15 8.12 8.99 13.08
N PHE A 16 7.13 9.35 12.27
CA PHE A 16 7.32 10.24 11.12
C PHE A 16 6.83 11.65 11.45
N ARG A 17 7.48 12.66 10.88
CA ARG A 17 6.99 14.05 10.96
C ARG A 17 5.66 14.21 10.23
N SER A 18 5.52 13.53 9.09
CA SER A 18 4.26 13.37 8.38
C SER A 18 4.25 12.01 7.71
N PHE A 19 3.06 11.41 7.62
CA PHE A 19 2.86 10.15 6.91
C PHE A 19 1.43 10.13 6.38
N ARG A 20 1.31 9.91 5.08
CA ARG A 20 0.05 9.85 4.35
C ARG A 20 0.13 8.74 3.32
N HIS A 21 -0.73 7.74 3.46
CA HIS A 21 -0.78 6.59 2.59
C HIS A 21 -2.13 6.54 1.88
N GLN A 22 -2.11 6.63 0.56
CA GLN A 22 -3.31 6.56 -0.26
C GLN A 22 -3.38 5.19 -0.94
N HIS A 23 -4.55 4.60 -0.87
CA HIS A 23 -4.92 3.38 -1.55
C HIS A 23 -5.92 3.71 -2.64
N ILE A 24 -5.59 3.43 -3.90
CA ILE A 24 -6.44 3.73 -5.06
C ILE A 24 -6.73 2.43 -5.80
N PHE A 25 -8.01 2.19 -6.08
CA PHE A 25 -8.49 0.98 -6.75
C PHE A 25 -9.09 1.35 -8.10
N LYS A 26 -8.57 0.74 -9.17
CA LYS A 26 -9.08 0.90 -10.52
C LYS A 26 -9.43 -0.47 -11.09
N MET A 27 -10.56 -0.55 -11.77
CA MET A 27 -10.95 -1.74 -12.51
C MET A 27 -10.27 -1.70 -13.88
N GLU A 28 -9.64 -2.81 -14.28
CA GLU A 28 -9.02 -3.02 -15.58
C GLU A 28 -9.49 -4.36 -16.13
N GLY A 29 -10.54 -4.32 -16.96
CA GLY A 29 -11.25 -5.53 -17.40
C GLY A 29 -11.85 -6.28 -16.22
N GLU A 30 -11.49 -7.56 -16.09
CA GLU A 30 -11.91 -8.43 -14.97
C GLU A 30 -11.02 -8.31 -13.73
N ASN A 31 -9.92 -7.55 -13.83
CA ASN A 31 -8.95 -7.38 -12.75
C ASN A 31 -9.15 -6.06 -12.01
N THR A 32 -8.59 -5.99 -10.80
CA THR A 32 -8.48 -4.74 -10.04
C THR A 32 -7.01 -4.38 -9.86
N ILE A 33 -6.62 -3.20 -10.31
CA ILE A 33 -5.33 -2.59 -10.02
C ILE A 33 -5.44 -1.83 -8.70
N MET A 34 -4.60 -2.20 -7.73
CA MET A 34 -4.37 -1.40 -6.52
C MET A 34 -3.09 -0.57 -6.70
N ILE A 35 -3.20 0.73 -6.47
CA ILE A 35 -2.09 1.68 -6.52
C ILE A 35 -1.91 2.29 -5.13
N ASP A 36 -0.73 2.07 -4.55
CA ASP A 36 -0.34 2.62 -3.27
C ASP A 36 0.58 3.83 -3.45
N VAL A 37 0.17 4.96 -2.90
CA VAL A 37 0.96 6.21 -2.91
C VAL A 37 1.29 6.57 -1.48
N LEU A 38 2.57 6.46 -1.12
CA LEU A 38 3.06 6.81 0.20
C LEU A 38 3.85 8.12 0.16
N GLU A 39 3.40 9.08 0.96
CA GLU A 39 4.04 10.37 1.19
C GLU A 39 4.48 10.42 2.67
N PHE A 40 5.75 10.70 2.94
CA PHE A 40 6.24 10.77 4.31
C PHE A 40 7.43 11.72 4.48
N GLU A 41 7.58 12.24 5.70
CA GLU A 41 8.72 13.04 6.12
C GLU A 41 9.45 12.41 7.31
N SER A 42 10.78 12.34 7.20
CA SER A 42 11.66 11.81 8.25
C SER A 42 11.72 12.75 9.48
N PRO A 43 11.75 12.23 10.71
CA PRO A 43 11.77 13.03 11.93
C PRO A 43 13.13 13.69 12.25
N PHE A 44 14.25 13.26 11.65
CA PHE A 44 15.62 13.59 12.10
C PHE A 44 16.15 14.96 11.61
N GLY A 45 17.41 15.39 11.89
CA GLY A 45 18.09 16.70 11.56
C GLY A 45 19.01 16.71 10.29
N ILE A 46 19.36 17.87 9.69
CA ILE A 46 19.76 18.06 8.25
C ILE A 46 20.87 17.14 7.69
N ILE A 47 22.00 16.95 8.38
CA ILE A 47 23.19 16.30 7.80
C ILE A 47 23.14 14.76 7.95
N GLY A 48 22.63 14.24 9.08
CA GLY A 48 22.27 12.81 9.22
C GLY A 48 20.95 12.44 8.52
N LYS A 49 20.10 13.43 8.21
CA LYS A 49 18.80 13.25 7.54
C LYS A 49 18.94 12.70 6.15
N ILE A 50 19.88 13.18 5.35
CA ILE A 50 19.92 12.85 3.93
C ILE A 50 20.26 11.37 3.74
N PHE A 51 21.27 10.88 4.45
CA PHE A 51 21.65 9.46 4.40
C PHE A 51 20.53 8.56 4.93
N ASN A 52 19.97 8.89 6.10
CA ASN A 52 18.83 8.15 6.65
C ASN A 52 17.58 8.24 5.77
N PHE A 53 17.34 9.36 5.10
CA PHE A 53 16.17 9.53 4.24
C PHE A 53 16.27 8.66 2.98
N ILE A 54 17.46 8.56 2.36
CA ILE A 54 17.66 7.66 1.22
C ILE A 54 17.48 6.20 1.66
N PHE A 55 18.10 5.81 2.78
CA PHE A 55 17.95 4.47 3.33
C PHE A 55 16.49 4.16 3.67
N LEU A 56 15.81 5.07 4.39
CA LEU A 56 14.43 4.95 4.81
C LEU A 56 13.49 4.90 3.60
N LYS A 57 13.73 5.69 2.56
CA LYS A 57 12.97 5.63 1.30
C LYS A 57 13.13 4.28 0.63
N ASN A 58 14.35 3.74 0.56
CA ASN A 58 14.57 2.41 0.00
C ASN A 58 13.88 1.33 0.83
N TYR A 59 14.02 1.40 2.16
CA TYR A 59 13.35 0.48 3.09
C TYR A 59 11.83 0.52 2.93
N MET A 60 11.22 1.72 2.91
CA MET A 60 9.77 1.89 2.70
C MET A 60 9.32 1.34 1.35
N LYS A 61 10.12 1.50 0.29
CA LYS A 61 9.81 0.94 -1.03
C LYS A 61 9.79 -0.59 -1.00
N ILE A 62 10.78 -1.22 -0.37
CA ILE A 62 10.85 -2.68 -0.23
C ILE A 62 9.66 -3.16 0.60
N PHE A 63 9.42 -2.54 1.76
CA PHE A 63 8.32 -2.86 2.66
C PHE A 63 6.95 -2.80 1.97
N LEU A 64 6.67 -1.72 1.23
CA LEU A 64 5.42 -1.58 0.48
C LEU A 64 5.31 -2.65 -0.61
N SER A 65 6.40 -2.96 -1.30
CA SER A 65 6.40 -3.99 -2.36
C SER A 65 6.08 -5.37 -1.80
N GLU A 66 6.72 -5.78 -0.71
CA GLU A 66 6.48 -7.07 -0.04
C GLU A 66 5.04 -7.16 0.47
N ARG A 67 4.56 -6.10 1.13
CA ARG A 67 3.18 -6.02 1.61
C ARG A 67 2.17 -6.15 0.46
N ASN A 68 2.43 -5.51 -0.67
CA ASN A 68 1.51 -5.53 -1.81
C ASN A 68 1.50 -6.88 -2.50
N GLN A 69 2.63 -7.58 -2.55
CA GLN A 69 2.67 -8.98 -3.00
C GLN A 69 1.85 -9.90 -2.11
N LEU A 70 1.94 -9.74 -0.79
CA LEU A 70 1.14 -10.51 0.16
C LEU A 70 -0.37 -10.23 0.00
N ILE A 71 -0.76 -8.96 -0.06
CA ILE A 71 -2.17 -8.57 -0.24
C ILE A 71 -2.72 -9.12 -1.56
N LYS A 72 -1.96 -9.02 -2.65
CA LYS A 72 -2.32 -9.62 -3.94
C LYS A 72 -2.56 -11.11 -3.79
N SER A 73 -1.60 -11.82 -3.20
CA SER A 73 -1.67 -13.28 -3.03
C SER A 73 -2.90 -13.72 -2.24
N ILE A 74 -3.20 -13.04 -1.12
CA ILE A 74 -4.38 -13.34 -0.29
C ILE A 74 -5.68 -13.01 -1.03
N SER A 75 -5.73 -11.87 -1.73
CA SER A 75 -6.94 -11.42 -2.45
C SER A 75 -7.27 -12.35 -3.62
N GLU A 76 -6.26 -12.79 -4.36
CA GLU A 76 -6.41 -13.70 -5.50
C GLU A 76 -6.71 -15.14 -5.04
N MET A 77 -6.14 -15.59 -3.92
CA MET A 77 -6.45 -16.90 -3.34
C MET A 77 -7.93 -17.00 -2.93
N ASN A 78 -8.46 -15.99 -2.24
CA ASN A 78 -9.87 -15.92 -1.88
C ASN A 78 -10.81 -15.77 -3.08
N SER A 79 -10.31 -15.21 -4.19
CA SER A 79 -11.08 -15.14 -5.44
C SER A 79 -11.16 -16.52 -6.12
N LYS A 80 -10.09 -17.33 -6.06
CA LYS A 80 -10.05 -18.68 -6.63
C LYS A 80 -10.88 -19.70 -5.86
N SER A 81 -10.97 -19.58 -4.53
CA SER A 81 -11.79 -20.48 -3.71
C SER A 81 -13.31 -20.31 -3.96
N ASN A 82 -13.75 -19.14 -4.42
CA ASN A 82 -15.15 -18.89 -4.77
C ASN A 82 -15.54 -19.37 -6.18
N SER A 83 -14.60 -19.63 -7.08
CA SER A 83 -14.88 -20.13 -8.44
C SER A 83 -14.93 -21.66 -8.54
N GLY A 84 -14.72 -22.39 -7.45
CA GLY A 84 -14.72 -23.86 -7.39
C GLY A 84 -16.08 -24.53 -7.17
N ASN A 85 -17.18 -23.77 -7.08
CA ASN A 85 -18.53 -24.30 -6.84
C ASN A 85 -19.51 -23.93 -7.99
N ILE A 86 -19.15 -24.24 -9.23
CA ILE A 86 -20.14 -24.29 -10.31
C ILE A 86 -20.02 -25.66 -10.98
N ASN A 87 -20.76 -26.63 -10.44
CA ASN A 87 -21.15 -27.84 -11.15
C ASN A 87 -22.68 -27.79 -11.31
N TYR A 88 -23.14 -27.58 -12.55
CA TYR A 88 -24.39 -28.15 -13.06
C TYR A 88 -24.06 -28.80 -14.40
#